data_AF-A0A0N0Z788-F1
#
_entry.id   AF-A0A0N0Z788-F1
#
_cell.length_a   1.000
_cell.length_b   1.000
_cell.length_c   1.000
_cell.angle_alpha   90.00
_cell.angle_beta   90.00
_cell.angle_gamma   90.00
#
_symmetry.space_group_name_H-M   'P 1'
#
loop_
_entity.id
_entity.type
_entity.pdbx_description
1 polymer ?
#
loop_
_entity_poly.entity_id
_entity_poly.type
_entity_poly.pdbx_seq_one_letter_code
_entity_poly.pdbx_strand_id
1 'polypeptide(L)'
;MSEISHLATDKDIVTMGTAIISVVCLVIGGAIGFFTKYFYENKKINESKKALRQQMITNNIAPMRQAWINDLRKTSSEIIGHLQFIIQIKSLIKSRDTNAKLFYIEHRSKYYELLCQINYLELLLPANKDGSQPIESSNVKTKLENILNHLNKKTTDNNLKKTRNEIEQLSIEIKVILKKEWEVTKSLNEMK
;
A
#
# COMPACT_ATOMS: atom_id res chain seq x y z
N MET A 1 -38.74 -15.34 -85.58
CA MET A 1 -38.16 -15.48 -84.23
C MET A 1 -38.86 -14.46 -83.35
N SER A 2 -39.88 -14.86 -82.61
CA SER A 2 -40.65 -13.96 -81.74
C SER A 2 -40.03 -13.94 -80.35
N GLU A 3 -39.61 -12.75 -79.94
CA GLU A 3 -39.13 -12.44 -78.59
C GLU A 3 -40.23 -12.73 -77.56
N ILE A 4 -39.96 -13.65 -76.64
CA ILE A 4 -40.78 -13.82 -75.44
C ILE A 4 -40.25 -12.82 -74.41
N SER A 5 -40.84 -11.63 -74.42
CA SER A 5 -40.79 -10.68 -73.31
C SER A 5 -41.40 -11.35 -72.08
N HIS A 6 -40.55 -11.86 -71.19
CA HIS A 6 -40.95 -12.35 -69.87
C HIS A 6 -41.29 -11.13 -68.99
N LEU A 7 -42.50 -10.60 -69.12
CA LEU A 7 -43.02 -9.59 -68.20
C LEU A 7 -43.28 -10.28 -66.86
N ALA A 8 -42.56 -9.90 -65.81
CA ALA A 8 -42.84 -10.38 -64.45
C ALA A 8 -44.29 -10.02 -64.09
N THR A 9 -45.05 -10.99 -63.58
CA THR A 9 -46.45 -10.78 -63.17
C THR A 9 -46.45 -9.90 -61.93
N ASP A 10 -47.45 -9.01 -61.74
CA ASP A 10 -47.55 -8.13 -60.55
C ASP A 10 -47.39 -8.88 -59.21
N LYS A 11 -47.84 -10.15 -59.17
CA LYS A 11 -47.67 -11.04 -58.02
C LYS A 11 -46.20 -11.37 -57.71
N ASP A 12 -45.36 -11.51 -58.72
CA ASP A 12 -43.92 -11.78 -58.59
C ASP A 12 -43.19 -10.53 -58.07
N ILE A 13 -43.59 -9.35 -58.53
CA ILE A 13 -43.05 -8.05 -58.09
C ILE A 13 -43.38 -7.81 -56.60
N VAL A 14 -44.63 -8.05 -56.19
CA VAL A 14 -45.07 -7.90 -54.79
C VAL A 14 -44.38 -8.93 -53.88
N THR A 15 -44.23 -10.18 -54.34
CA THR A 15 -43.54 -11.22 -53.56
C THR A 15 -42.05 -10.91 -53.39
N MET A 16 -41.40 -10.41 -54.44
CA MET A 16 -40.00 -10.00 -54.41
C MET A 16 -39.78 -8.75 -53.52
N GLY A 17 -40.68 -7.78 -53.57
CA GLY A 17 -40.65 -6.59 -52.71
C GLY A 17 -40.81 -6.92 -51.22
N THR A 18 -41.75 -7.80 -50.87
CA THR A 18 -41.94 -8.24 -49.48
C THR A 18 -40.77 -9.06 -48.95
N ALA A 19 -40.13 -9.88 -49.79
CA ALA A 19 -38.90 -10.60 -49.42
C ALA A 19 -37.73 -9.65 -49.13
N ILE A 20 -37.52 -8.62 -49.96
CA ILE A 20 -36.45 -7.62 -49.75
C ILE A 20 -36.70 -6.83 -48.46
N ILE A 21 -37.93 -6.35 -48.23
CA ILE A 21 -38.29 -5.62 -47.01
C ILE A 21 -38.07 -6.49 -45.78
N SER A 22 -38.45 -7.78 -45.84
CA SER A 22 -38.25 -8.72 -44.73
C SER A 22 -36.77 -8.93 -44.40
N VAL A 23 -35.92 -9.09 -45.43
CA VAL A 23 -34.46 -9.22 -45.24
C VAL A 23 -33.87 -7.93 -44.65
N VAL A 24 -34.26 -6.76 -45.16
CA VAL A 24 -33.79 -5.47 -44.65
C VAL A 24 -34.20 -5.28 -43.19
N CYS A 25 -35.45 -5.58 -42.83
CA CYS A 25 -35.92 -5.52 -41.43
C CYS A 25 -35.16 -6.47 -40.51
N LEU A 26 -34.84 -7.69 -40.96
CA LEU A 26 -34.05 -8.65 -40.18
C LEU A 26 -32.60 -8.19 -39.99
N VAL A 27 -31.97 -7.63 -41.02
CA VAL A 27 -30.60 -7.12 -40.93
C VAL A 27 -30.53 -5.90 -40.02
N ILE A 28 -31.46 -4.95 -40.14
CA ILE A 28 -31.52 -3.76 -39.28
C ILE A 28 -31.83 -4.16 -37.83
N GLY A 29 -32.82 -5.03 -37.61
CA GLY A 29 -33.16 -5.53 -36.28
C GLY A 29 -32.02 -6.32 -35.62
N GLY A 30 -31.33 -7.16 -36.40
CA GLY A 30 -30.14 -7.88 -35.97
C GLY A 30 -28.97 -6.97 -35.62
N ALA A 31 -28.71 -5.94 -36.44
CA ALA A 31 -27.65 -4.96 -36.17
C ALA A 31 -27.93 -4.15 -34.91
N ILE A 32 -29.14 -3.60 -34.75
CA ILE A 32 -29.53 -2.83 -33.56
C ILE A 32 -29.48 -3.71 -32.30
N GLY A 33 -29.97 -4.96 -32.38
CA GLY A 33 -29.91 -5.93 -31.30
C GLY A 33 -28.47 -6.29 -30.91
N PHE A 34 -27.58 -6.46 -31.89
CA PHE A 34 -26.17 -6.73 -31.65
C PHE A 34 -25.47 -5.55 -30.95
N PHE A 35 -25.65 -4.32 -31.43
CA PHE A 35 -25.02 -3.15 -30.82
C PHE A 35 -25.56 -2.88 -29.41
N THR A 36 -26.88 -2.95 -29.20
CA THR A 36 -27.46 -2.75 -27.86
C THR A 36 -26.98 -3.80 -26.85
N LYS A 37 -26.92 -5.07 -27.25
CA LYS A 37 -26.36 -6.14 -26.43
C LYS A 37 -24.87 -5.93 -26.14
N TYR A 38 -24.09 -5.58 -27.17
CA TYR A 38 -22.66 -5.30 -27.03
C TYR A 38 -22.38 -4.16 -26.05
N PHE A 39 -23.08 -3.02 -26.17
CA PHE A 39 -22.91 -1.89 -25.25
C PHE A 39 -23.36 -2.23 -23.83
N TYR A 40 -24.47 -2.95 -23.68
CA TYR A 40 -24.96 -3.36 -22.36
C TYR A 40 -24.00 -4.32 -21.66
N GLU A 41 -23.50 -5.34 -22.36
CA GLU A 41 -22.51 -6.28 -21.82
C GLU A 41 -21.21 -5.56 -21.49
N ASN A 42 -20.74 -4.65 -22.34
CA ASN A 42 -19.51 -3.90 -22.08
C ASN A 42 -19.65 -2.97 -20.86
N LYS A 43 -20.81 -2.33 -20.68
CA LYS A 43 -21.13 -1.55 -19.48
C LYS A 43 -21.15 -2.44 -18.23
N LYS A 44 -21.84 -3.59 -18.29
CA LYS A 44 -21.92 -4.56 -17.19
C LYS A 44 -20.56 -5.12 -16.81
N ILE A 45 -19.68 -5.40 -17.78
CA ILE A 45 -18.31 -5.87 -17.55
C ILE A 45 -17.46 -4.78 -16.88
N ASN A 46 -17.63 -3.52 -17.27
CA ASN A 46 -16.90 -2.42 -16.64
C ASN A 46 -17.35 -2.17 -15.21
N GLU A 47 -18.65 -2.27 -14.93
CA GLU A 47 -19.20 -2.20 -13.58
C GLU A 47 -18.75 -3.38 -12.72
N SER A 48 -18.77 -4.61 -13.25
CA SER A 48 -18.30 -5.80 -12.52
C SER A 48 -16.80 -5.74 -12.24
N LYS A 49 -15.98 -5.25 -13.17
CA LYS A 49 -14.55 -4.98 -12.94
C LYS A 49 -14.32 -3.96 -11.84
N LYS A 50 -15.12 -2.87 -11.81
CA LYS A 50 -15.04 -1.86 -10.74
C LYS A 50 -15.43 -2.45 -9.39
N ALA A 51 -16.54 -3.20 -9.32
CA ALA A 51 -16.99 -3.87 -8.11
C ALA A 51 -15.97 -4.89 -7.60
N LEU A 52 -15.37 -5.68 -8.49
CA LEU A 52 -14.33 -6.65 -8.13
C LEU A 52 -13.07 -5.95 -7.59
N ARG A 53 -12.61 -4.86 -8.22
CA ARG A 53 -11.50 -4.05 -7.69
C ARG A 53 -11.82 -3.52 -6.30
N GLN A 54 -13.03 -3.02 -6.09
CA GLN A 54 -13.45 -2.49 -4.79
C GLN A 54 -13.50 -3.59 -3.72
N GLN A 55 -13.98 -4.79 -4.07
CA GLN A 55 -13.96 -5.96 -3.19
C GLN A 55 -12.53 -6.38 -2.85
N MET A 56 -11.61 -6.42 -3.84
CA MET A 56 -10.20 -6.72 -3.58
C MET A 56 -9.53 -5.69 -2.67
N ILE A 57 -9.80 -4.40 -2.90
CA ILE A 57 -9.27 -3.30 -2.07
C ILE A 57 -9.78 -3.45 -0.62
N THR A 58 -11.09 -3.62 -0.45
CA THR A 58 -11.73 -3.64 0.86
C THR A 58 -11.43 -4.91 1.65
N ASN A 59 -11.48 -6.07 0.98
CA ASN A 59 -11.37 -7.37 1.67
C ASN A 59 -9.93 -7.84 1.84
N ASN A 60 -8.98 -7.32 1.07
CA ASN A 60 -7.60 -7.82 1.09
C ASN A 60 -6.56 -6.70 1.30
N ILE A 61 -6.61 -5.63 0.51
CA ILE A 61 -5.55 -4.60 0.57
C ILE A 61 -5.62 -3.78 1.86
N ALA A 62 -6.80 -3.30 2.24
CA ALA A 62 -7.00 -2.52 3.47
C ALA A 62 -6.58 -3.28 4.75
N PRO A 63 -7.01 -4.55 4.99
CA PRO A 63 -6.56 -5.28 6.17
C PRO A 63 -5.07 -5.61 6.16
N MET A 64 -4.47 -5.93 5.01
CA MET A 64 -3.02 -6.14 4.91
C MET A 64 -2.23 -4.86 5.23
N ARG A 65 -2.67 -3.70 4.73
CA ARG A 65 -2.05 -2.41 5.05
C ARG A 65 -2.20 -2.06 6.53
N GLN A 66 -3.35 -2.35 7.12
CA GLN A 66 -3.55 -2.16 8.56
C GLN A 66 -2.62 -3.05 9.40
N ALA A 67 -2.44 -4.32 9.00
CA ALA A 67 -1.51 -5.23 9.65
C ALA A 67 -0.07 -4.70 9.57
N TRP A 68 0.37 -4.28 8.38
CA TRP A 68 1.68 -3.67 8.18
C TRP A 68 1.88 -2.39 9.02
N ILE A 69 0.89 -1.49 9.10
CA ILE A 69 0.94 -0.30 9.98
C ILE A 69 1.10 -0.71 11.45
N ASN A 70 0.40 -1.75 11.89
CA ASN A 70 0.48 -2.25 13.26
C ASN A 70 1.86 -2.84 13.56
N ASP A 71 2.44 -3.58 12.61
CA ASP A 71 3.81 -4.12 12.73
C ASP A 71 4.82 -2.98 12.81
N LEU A 72 4.71 -1.96 11.94
CA LEU A 72 5.56 -0.78 11.99
C LEU A 72 5.48 -0.07 13.35
N ARG A 73 4.27 0.11 13.91
CA ARG A 73 4.09 0.68 15.26
C ARG A 73 4.77 -0.15 16.33
N LYS A 74 4.54 -1.47 16.30
CA LYS A 74 5.07 -2.40 17.29
C LYS A 74 6.60 -2.41 17.27
N THR A 75 7.19 -2.67 16.10
CA THR A 75 8.65 -2.71 15.92
C THR A 75 9.28 -1.37 16.30
N SER A 76 8.67 -0.25 15.91
CA SER A 76 9.16 1.08 16.29
C SER A 76 9.14 1.32 17.80
N SER A 77 8.07 0.88 18.47
CA SER A 77 7.94 0.97 19.93
C SER A 77 9.00 0.12 20.64
N GLU A 78 9.25 -1.09 20.15
CA GLU A 78 10.26 -1.99 20.72
C GLU A 78 11.67 -1.40 20.58
N ILE A 79 12.01 -0.87 19.39
CA ILE A 79 13.28 -0.17 19.14
C ILE A 79 13.46 0.99 20.12
N ILE A 80 12.45 1.86 20.24
CA ILE A 80 12.51 3.00 21.18
C ILE A 80 12.71 2.51 22.62
N GLY A 81 11.99 1.45 23.03
CA GLY A 81 12.13 0.85 24.34
C GLY A 81 13.54 0.32 24.61
N HIS A 82 14.14 -0.40 23.66
CA HIS A 82 15.51 -0.90 23.78
C HIS A 82 16.52 0.25 23.85
N LEU A 83 16.36 1.29 23.03
CA LEU A 83 17.22 2.47 23.04
C LEU A 83 17.17 3.20 24.39
N GLN A 84 15.98 3.38 24.95
CA GLN A 84 15.80 3.98 26.27
C GLN A 84 16.44 3.14 27.37
N PHE A 85 16.25 1.81 27.34
CA PHE A 85 16.87 0.90 28.29
C PHE A 85 18.41 1.00 28.24
N ILE A 86 19.00 0.94 27.05
CA ILE A 86 20.45 1.06 26.84
C ILE A 86 20.99 2.39 27.39
N ILE A 87 20.28 3.50 27.13
CA ILE A 87 20.65 4.82 27.68
C ILE A 87 20.61 4.81 29.21
N GLN A 88 19.59 4.21 29.80
CA GLN A 88 19.45 4.13 31.25
C GLN A 88 20.61 3.35 31.87
N ILE A 89 20.97 2.20 31.31
CA ILE A 89 22.12 1.41 31.76
C ILE A 89 23.42 2.21 31.64
N LYS A 90 23.65 2.89 30.51
CA LYS A 90 24.82 3.78 30.35
C LYS A 90 24.85 4.90 31.40
N SER A 91 23.69 5.46 31.74
CA SER A 91 23.58 6.47 32.79
C SER A 91 23.97 5.92 34.16
N LEU A 92 23.49 4.71 34.51
CA LEU A 92 23.81 4.03 35.77
C LEU A 92 25.30 3.66 35.88
N ILE A 93 25.89 3.15 34.79
CA ILE A 93 27.33 2.86 34.71
C ILE A 93 28.13 4.13 34.97
N LYS A 94 27.71 5.26 34.37
CA LYS A 94 28.37 6.54 34.55
C LYS A 94 28.28 7.05 36.00
N SER A 95 27.12 6.91 36.64
CA SER A 95 26.93 7.29 38.05
C SER A 95 27.60 6.32 39.03
N ARG A 96 28.31 5.29 38.55
CA ARG A 96 28.96 4.25 39.34
C ARG A 96 27.98 3.49 40.25
N ASP A 97 26.75 3.33 39.77
CA ASP A 97 25.74 2.55 40.48
C ASP A 97 26.17 1.08 40.54
N THR A 98 26.18 0.49 41.74
CA THR A 98 26.56 -0.91 41.96
C THR A 98 25.62 -1.90 41.26
N ASN A 99 24.35 -1.51 41.05
CA ASN A 99 23.35 -2.33 40.39
C ASN A 99 23.52 -2.35 38.86
N ALA A 100 24.30 -1.43 38.27
CA ALA A 100 24.50 -1.37 36.82
C ALA A 100 25.06 -2.69 36.25
N LYS A 101 25.88 -3.41 37.03
CA LYS A 101 26.44 -4.71 36.65
C LYS A 101 25.38 -5.81 36.55
N LEU A 102 24.30 -5.74 37.34
CA LEU A 102 23.22 -6.74 37.34
C LEU A 102 22.51 -6.80 35.98
N PHE A 103 22.48 -5.67 35.27
CA PHE A 103 21.81 -5.55 33.98
C PHE A 103 22.72 -5.84 32.79
N TYR A 104 23.97 -6.26 32.99
CA TYR A 104 24.93 -6.42 31.88
C TYR A 104 24.49 -7.47 30.84
N ILE A 105 24.00 -8.62 31.31
CA ILE A 105 23.52 -9.71 30.44
C ILE A 105 22.27 -9.25 29.67
N GLU A 106 21.32 -8.63 30.36
CA GLU A 106 20.10 -8.10 29.76
C GLU A 106 20.41 -7.00 28.74
N HIS A 107 21.31 -6.07 29.06
CA HIS A 107 21.80 -5.03 28.15
C HIS A 107 22.37 -5.62 26.86
N ARG A 108 23.17 -6.69 26.96
CA ARG A 108 23.72 -7.36 25.78
C ARG A 108 22.62 -8.01 24.94
N SER A 109 21.65 -8.69 25.55
CA SER A 109 20.50 -9.28 24.83
C SER A 109 19.69 -8.20 24.10
N LYS A 110 19.33 -7.13 24.81
CA LYS A 110 18.57 -6.01 24.26
C LYS A 110 19.29 -5.29 23.13
N TYR A 111 20.62 -5.23 23.17
CA TYR A 111 21.39 -4.67 22.08
C TYR A 111 21.33 -5.52 20.81
N TYR A 112 21.39 -6.86 20.92
CA TYR A 112 21.21 -7.73 19.75
C TYR A 112 19.78 -7.70 19.21
N GLU A 113 18.78 -7.72 20.09
CA GLU A 113 17.36 -7.57 19.71
C GLU A 113 17.14 -6.26 18.94
N LEU A 114 17.70 -5.15 19.43
CA LEU A 114 17.67 -3.86 18.77
C LEU A 114 18.22 -3.91 17.34
N LEU A 115 19.37 -4.53 17.12
CA LEU A 115 19.97 -4.62 15.78
C LEU A 115 19.08 -5.42 14.81
N CYS A 116 18.52 -6.54 15.28
CA CYS A 116 17.57 -7.33 14.49
C CYS A 116 16.31 -6.53 14.14
N GLN A 117 15.76 -5.80 15.09
CA GLN A 117 14.58 -4.96 14.88
C GLN A 117 14.86 -3.78 13.96
N ILE A 118 16.04 -3.17 14.02
CA ILE A 118 16.44 -2.10 13.08
C ILE A 118 16.44 -2.65 11.65
N ASN A 119 17.02 -3.83 11.41
CA ASN A 119 17.00 -4.46 10.09
C ASN A 119 15.56 -4.76 9.64
N TYR A 120 14.72 -5.24 10.56
CA TYR A 120 13.31 -5.50 10.24
C TYR A 120 12.54 -4.20 9.95
N LEU A 121 12.80 -3.13 10.69
CA LEU A 121 12.24 -1.81 10.44
C LEU A 121 12.62 -1.30 9.05
N GLU A 122 13.86 -1.49 8.59
CA GLU A 122 14.25 -1.11 7.22
C GLU A 122 13.37 -1.77 6.14
N LEU A 123 12.93 -3.01 6.37
CA LEU A 123 12.01 -3.72 5.47
C LEU A 123 10.57 -3.19 5.55
N LEU A 124 10.18 -2.67 6.71
CA LEU A 124 8.84 -2.10 6.92
C LEU A 124 8.72 -0.66 6.42
N LEU A 125 9.83 0.07 6.28
CA LEU A 125 9.78 1.46 5.87
C LEU A 125 9.24 1.61 4.42
N PRO A 126 8.42 2.64 4.15
CA PRO A 126 7.90 2.86 2.81
C PRO A 126 9.01 3.10 1.77
N ALA A 127 8.77 2.66 0.54
CA ALA A 127 9.59 2.91 -0.64
C ALA A 127 8.77 3.61 -1.74
N ASN A 128 9.44 4.42 -2.55
CA ASN A 128 8.84 5.03 -3.74
C ASN A 128 8.65 3.98 -4.85
N LYS A 129 7.81 4.30 -5.85
CA LYS A 129 7.52 3.39 -6.98
C LYS A 129 8.74 3.04 -7.84
N ASP A 130 9.72 3.93 -7.86
CA ASP A 130 11.00 3.76 -8.55
C ASP A 130 12.03 3.00 -7.70
N GLY A 131 11.65 2.55 -6.50
CA GLY A 131 12.53 1.87 -5.55
C GLY A 131 13.41 2.83 -4.71
N SER A 132 13.32 4.15 -4.94
CA SER A 132 14.02 5.12 -4.09
C SER A 132 13.37 5.23 -2.71
N GLN A 133 14.13 5.68 -1.71
CA GLN A 133 13.58 5.90 -0.37
C GLN A 133 12.91 7.28 -0.27
N PRO A 134 11.67 7.36 0.26
CA PRO A 134 11.06 8.61 0.68
C PRO A 134 11.94 9.33 1.71
N ILE A 135 11.88 10.66 1.71
CA ILE A 135 12.66 11.50 2.62
C ILE A 135 12.39 11.12 4.08
N GLU A 136 11.14 10.82 4.44
CA GLU A 136 10.76 10.42 5.79
C GLU A 136 11.43 9.09 6.20
N SER A 137 11.48 8.11 5.29
CA SER A 137 12.16 6.83 5.52
C SER A 137 13.68 7.03 5.67
N SER A 138 14.28 7.89 4.84
CA SER A 138 15.70 8.22 4.95
C SER A 138 16.03 8.95 6.25
N ASN A 139 15.15 9.85 6.71
CA ASN A 139 15.31 10.53 8.00
C ASN A 139 15.35 9.52 9.15
N VAL A 140 14.42 8.56 9.19
CA VAL A 140 14.41 7.49 10.20
C VAL A 140 15.75 6.74 10.23
N LYS A 141 16.26 6.36 9.05
CA LYS A 141 17.55 5.67 8.92
C LYS A 141 18.71 6.51 9.46
N THR A 142 18.85 7.75 9.01
CA THR A 142 19.90 8.66 9.48
C THR A 142 19.83 8.89 10.99
N LYS A 143 18.63 8.99 11.57
CA LYS A 143 18.44 9.12 13.02
C LYS A 143 18.91 7.87 13.76
N LEU A 144 18.56 6.68 13.29
CA LEU A 144 19.03 5.42 13.87
C LEU A 144 20.56 5.30 13.81
N GLU A 145 21.17 5.60 12.67
CA GLU A 145 22.63 5.62 12.52
C GLU A 145 23.30 6.59 13.49
N ASN A 146 22.77 7.80 13.62
CA ASN A 146 23.28 8.78 14.58
C ASN A 146 23.15 8.29 16.02
N ILE A 147 22.03 7.67 16.39
CA ILE A 147 21.81 7.10 17.72
C ILE A 147 22.85 5.99 17.98
N LEU A 148 23.00 5.03 17.06
CA LEU A 148 23.99 3.94 17.20
C LEU A 148 25.42 4.48 17.33
N ASN A 149 25.77 5.48 16.52
CA ASN A 149 27.06 6.17 16.61
C ASN A 149 27.26 6.84 17.98
N HIS A 150 26.23 7.47 18.54
CA HIS A 150 26.30 8.05 19.89
C HIS A 150 26.39 6.97 20.97
N LEU A 151 25.70 5.83 20.81
CA LEU A 151 25.77 4.70 21.72
C LEU A 151 27.16 4.04 21.72
N ASN A 152 27.90 4.07 20.62
CA ASN A 152 29.27 3.54 20.57
C ASN A 152 30.32 4.49 21.17
N LYS A 153 29.99 5.78 21.35
CA LYS A 153 30.89 6.77 21.94
C LYS A 153 30.97 6.66 23.48
N LYS A 154 32.04 7.23 24.04
CA LYS A 154 32.21 7.37 25.49
C LYS A 154 31.00 8.06 26.12
N THR A 155 30.52 7.52 27.24
CA THR A 155 29.35 8.04 27.94
C THR A 155 29.69 9.37 28.63
N THR A 156 29.08 10.47 28.16
CA THR A 156 29.14 11.82 28.74
C THR A 156 27.72 12.38 28.88
N ASP A 157 27.50 13.41 29.73
CA ASP A 157 26.14 13.99 29.88
C ASP A 157 25.64 14.58 28.56
N ASN A 158 26.53 15.27 27.84
CA ASN A 158 26.20 15.85 26.55
C ASN A 158 25.82 14.76 25.54
N ASN A 159 26.57 13.65 25.50
CA ASN A 159 26.26 12.54 24.60
C ASN A 159 24.93 11.88 24.97
N LEU A 160 24.67 11.60 26.25
CA LEU A 160 23.39 11.03 26.71
C LEU A 160 22.20 11.94 26.38
N LYS A 161 22.34 13.25 26.61
CA LYS A 161 21.32 14.25 26.26
C LYS A 161 21.08 14.27 24.75
N LYS A 162 22.15 14.27 23.94
CA LYS A 162 22.05 14.23 22.49
C LYS A 162 21.35 12.96 22.00
N THR A 163 21.70 11.78 22.54
CA THR A 163 21.04 10.52 22.16
C THR A 163 19.55 10.54 22.52
N ARG A 164 19.17 11.06 23.69
CA ARG A 164 17.74 11.20 24.07
C ARG A 164 16.98 12.09 23.08
N ASN A 165 17.56 13.23 22.71
CA ASN A 165 16.95 14.12 21.73
C ASN A 165 16.79 13.42 20.37
N GLU A 166 17.79 12.67 19.91
CA GLU A 166 17.68 11.93 18.64
C GLU A 166 16.61 10.83 18.70
N ILE A 167 16.41 10.16 19.85
CA ILE A 167 15.33 9.18 20.03
C ILE A 167 13.95 9.85 19.99
N GLU A 168 13.82 11.04 20.58
CA GLU A 168 12.58 11.81 20.52
C GLU A 168 12.27 12.21 19.06
N GLN A 169 13.28 12.70 18.33
CA GLN A 169 13.13 13.04 16.91
C GLN A 169 12.80 11.80 16.07
N LEU A 170 13.43 10.66 16.33
CA LEU A 170 13.09 9.39 15.69
C LEU A 170 11.62 9.04 15.90
N SER A 171 11.09 9.20 17.12
CA SER A 171 9.67 8.97 17.41
C SER A 171 8.76 9.89 16.59
N ILE A 172 9.16 11.15 16.41
CA ILE A 172 8.41 12.13 15.60
C ILE A 172 8.37 11.71 14.13
N GLU A 173 9.51 11.36 13.53
CA GLU A 173 9.59 10.92 12.12
C GLU A 173 8.72 9.67 11.88
N ILE A 174 8.79 8.69 12.78
CA ILE A 174 7.96 7.48 12.71
C ILE A 174 6.47 7.82 12.79
N LYS A 175 6.07 8.75 13.67
CA LYS A 175 4.67 9.22 13.76
C LYS A 175 4.20 9.90 12.48
N VAL A 176 5.07 10.65 11.80
CA VAL A 176 4.76 11.27 10.52
C VAL A 176 4.47 10.21 9.46
N ILE A 177 5.32 9.18 9.35
CA ILE A 177 5.10 8.05 8.43
C ILE A 177 3.77 7.36 8.77
N LEU A 178 3.56 6.98 10.02
CA LEU A 178 2.36 6.28 10.46
C LEU A 178 1.08 7.08 10.19
N LYS A 179 1.12 8.40 10.38
CA LYS A 179 -0.03 9.27 10.11
C LYS A 179 -0.33 9.30 8.61
N LYS A 180 0.69 9.48 7.77
CA LYS A 180 0.56 9.49 6.30
C LYS A 180 -0.07 8.19 5.80
N GLU A 181 0.41 7.06 6.30
CA GLU A 181 -0.07 5.72 5.93
C GLU A 181 -1.48 5.42 6.45
N TRP A 182 -1.80 5.92 7.65
CA TRP A 182 -3.14 5.84 8.21
C TRP A 182 -4.16 6.60 7.37
N GLU A 183 -3.88 7.83 6.95
CA GLU A 183 -4.80 8.62 6.12
C GLU A 183 -5.09 7.92 4.77
N VAL A 184 -4.07 7.31 4.15
CA VAL A 184 -4.29 6.53 2.93
C VAL A 184 -5.16 5.30 3.22
N THR A 185 -4.89 4.57 4.29
CA THR A 185 -5.69 3.38 4.67
C THR A 185 -7.14 3.74 4.97
N LYS A 186 -7.35 4.86 5.69
CA LYS A 186 -8.68 5.40 6.00
C LYS A 186 -9.44 5.75 4.72
N SER A 187 -8.80 6.44 3.77
CA SER A 187 -9.43 6.80 2.48
C SER A 187 -9.91 5.58 1.69
N LEU A 188 -9.20 4.45 1.77
CA LEU A 188 -9.59 3.20 1.10
C LEU A 188 -10.83 2.56 1.74
N ASN A 189 -10.98 2.69 3.06
CA ASN A 189 -12.16 2.20 3.79
C ASN A 189 -13.40 3.08 3.59
N GLU A 190 -13.22 4.37 3.27
CA GLU A 190 -14.28 5.33 2.98
C GLU A 190 -14.80 5.26 1.54
N MET A 191 -14.10 4.60 0.62
CA MET A 191 -14.58 4.32 -0.75
C MET A 191 -15.68 3.24 -0.82
N LYS A 192 -16.29 2.88 0.32
CA LYS A 192 -17.37 1.89 0.41
C LYS A 192 -18.69 2.40 -0.16
#